data_AF-A0A1M7ERW5-F1
#
_entry.id   AF-A0A1M7ERW5-F1
#
_cell.length_a   1.000
_cell.length_b   1.000
_cell.length_c   1.000
_cell.angle_alpha   90.00
_cell.angle_beta   90.00
_cell.angle_gamma   90.00
#
_symmetry.space_group_name_H-M   'P 1'
#
loop_
_entity.id
_entity.type
_entity.pdbx_description
1 polymer ?
#
loop_
_entity_poly.entity_id
_entity_poly.type
_entity_poly.pdbx_seq_one_letter_code
_entity_poly.pdbx_strand_id
1 'polypeptide(L)'
;MLKHLTTRLSQLLPGNAISSSLADAWPWLWAVAARTRQPEGVFEELTAVVPTDYIGVVRPWVPGWHFEVKTNTWVEQWKPGKPTVTHQYTVLQFPSKYTSQTPPSPLLLYSQHARFAAMQHAGWVLPLDYRFVASLVPHNPAPLHWHVVRTAAWADGLESLERDVVQAALQELLARGPAFTEPTTLLLALGLMHKVPACRALALEVLLAACATGRLVPATLGTTLGRFLANEFVPVQRLADNLQQARAIDAATDDALQQVLDALLPELPVAPLRNTKKLVELYAELASRSGRLPAEAAQPNLRHWKATATLKKAIGELV
;
A
#
# COMPACT_ATOMS: atom_id res chain seq x y z
N MET A 1 -19.65 12.87 -28.96
CA MET A 1 -19.19 11.96 -27.88
C MET A 1 -18.15 10.96 -28.34
N LEU A 2 -18.39 10.15 -29.39
CA LEU A 2 -17.41 9.15 -29.87
C LEU A 2 -16.02 9.72 -30.19
N LYS A 3 -15.96 10.87 -30.89
CA LYS A 3 -14.69 11.53 -31.25
C LYS A 3 -13.83 11.90 -30.03
N HIS A 4 -14.44 12.46 -28.98
CA HIS A 4 -13.73 12.78 -27.74
C HIS A 4 -13.24 11.53 -26.99
N LEU A 5 -14.00 10.44 -27.05
CA LEU A 5 -13.64 9.16 -26.44
C LEU A 5 -12.46 8.51 -27.18
N THR A 6 -12.47 8.55 -28.52
CA THR A 6 -11.34 8.08 -29.35
C THR A 6 -10.08 8.92 -29.17
N THR A 7 -10.20 10.24 -29.01
CA THR A 7 -9.04 11.12 -28.78
C THR A 7 -8.41 10.87 -27.41
N ARG A 8 -9.22 10.66 -26.35
CA ARG A 8 -8.70 10.26 -25.03
C ARG A 8 -8.06 8.88 -25.05
N LEU A 9 -8.68 7.89 -25.69
CA LEU A 9 -8.12 6.55 -25.85
C LEU A 9 -6.77 6.56 -26.59
N SER A 10 -6.63 7.39 -27.63
CA SER A 10 -5.36 7.53 -28.37
C SER A 10 -4.25 8.23 -27.59
N GLN A 11 -4.58 8.96 -26.52
CA GLN A 11 -3.61 9.58 -25.60
C GLN A 11 -3.23 8.65 -24.45
N LEU A 12 -4.11 7.71 -24.11
CA LEU A 12 -3.91 6.70 -23.06
C LEU A 12 -3.16 5.45 -23.55
N LEU A 13 -3.20 5.21 -24.87
CA LEU A 13 -2.37 4.20 -25.53
C LEU A 13 -1.10 4.89 -26.03
N PRO A 14 0.11 4.27 -25.88
CA PRO A 14 1.35 4.86 -26.34
C PRO A 14 1.22 5.33 -27.79
N GLY A 15 1.50 6.61 -28.03
CA GLY A 15 1.41 7.27 -29.32
C GLY A 15 2.30 6.61 -30.36
N ASN A 16 1.74 5.62 -31.02
CA ASN A 16 1.97 5.15 -32.37
C ASN A 16 0.97 4.01 -32.53
N ALA A 17 0.00 4.15 -33.43
CA ALA A 17 -0.72 2.99 -33.92
C ALA A 17 0.33 2.08 -34.57
N ILE A 18 0.90 1.17 -33.78
CA ILE A 18 1.72 0.10 -34.30
C ILE A 18 0.76 -0.68 -35.17
N SER A 19 0.87 -0.48 -36.49
CA SER A 19 0.43 -1.44 -37.49
C SER A 19 1.24 -2.72 -37.23
N SER A 20 0.85 -3.42 -36.16
CA SER A 20 1.31 -4.75 -35.84
C SER A 20 0.34 -5.66 -36.55
N SER A 21 0.86 -6.62 -37.31
CA SER A 21 0.00 -7.66 -37.83
C SER A 21 -0.64 -8.39 -36.65
N LEU A 22 -1.81 -9.02 -36.84
CA LEU A 22 -2.41 -9.84 -35.78
C LEU A 22 -1.41 -10.90 -35.27
N ALA A 23 -0.54 -11.39 -36.15
CA ALA A 23 0.53 -12.32 -35.80
C ALA A 23 1.52 -11.73 -34.79
N ASP A 24 1.89 -10.45 -34.92
CA ASP A 24 2.79 -9.76 -33.97
C ASP A 24 2.10 -9.42 -32.64
N ALA A 25 0.78 -9.23 -32.66
CA ALA A 25 -0.03 -8.95 -31.47
C ALA A 25 -0.34 -10.20 -30.64
N TRP A 26 -0.43 -11.36 -31.30
CA TRP A 26 -0.89 -12.63 -30.73
C TRP A 26 -0.18 -13.05 -29.44
N PRO A 27 1.17 -12.98 -29.33
CA PRO A 27 1.87 -13.36 -28.10
C PRO A 27 1.46 -12.50 -26.90
N TRP A 28 1.27 -11.21 -27.13
CA TRP A 28 0.92 -10.24 -26.09
C TRP A 28 -0.53 -10.38 -25.63
N LEU A 29 -1.45 -10.66 -26.56
CA LEU A 29 -2.85 -10.94 -26.24
C LEU A 29 -2.98 -12.22 -25.39
N TRP A 30 -2.21 -13.26 -25.70
CA TRP A 30 -2.17 -14.46 -24.86
C TRP A 30 -1.59 -14.20 -23.47
N ALA A 31 -0.52 -13.41 -23.37
CA ALA A 31 0.04 -13.03 -22.07
C ALA A 31 -0.99 -12.30 -21.20
N VAL A 32 -1.74 -11.35 -21.78
CA VAL A 32 -2.81 -10.66 -21.06
C VAL A 32 -3.94 -11.63 -20.71
N ALA A 33 -4.44 -12.41 -21.65
CA ALA A 33 -5.52 -13.37 -21.41
C ALA A 33 -5.17 -14.37 -20.29
N ALA A 34 -3.93 -14.88 -20.30
CA ALA A 34 -3.40 -15.77 -19.27
C ALA A 34 -3.43 -15.09 -17.89
N ARG A 35 -2.95 -13.84 -17.81
CA ARG A 35 -2.90 -13.06 -16.57
C ARG A 35 -4.27 -12.56 -16.10
N THR A 36 -5.23 -12.35 -17.00
CA THR A 36 -6.64 -12.07 -16.66
C THR A 36 -7.31 -13.31 -16.05
N ARG A 37 -7.05 -14.50 -16.62
CA ARG A 37 -7.69 -15.75 -16.19
C ARG A 37 -7.06 -16.35 -14.94
N GLN A 38 -5.73 -16.27 -14.80
CA GLN A 38 -4.99 -16.73 -13.63
C GLN A 38 -3.92 -15.68 -13.26
N PRO A 39 -4.28 -14.67 -12.45
CA PRO A 39 -3.37 -13.59 -12.05
C PRO A 39 -2.05 -14.08 -11.47
N GLU A 40 -2.11 -15.11 -10.62
CA GLU A 40 -0.96 -15.69 -9.91
C GLU A 40 -0.28 -16.85 -10.68
N GLY A 41 -0.77 -17.20 -11.88
CA GLY A 41 -0.26 -18.33 -12.65
C GLY A 41 1.17 -18.13 -13.16
N VAL A 42 1.92 -19.21 -13.30
CA VAL A 42 3.24 -19.21 -13.96
C VAL A 42 3.09 -19.91 -15.31
N PHE A 43 3.48 -19.22 -16.38
CA PHE A 43 3.29 -19.67 -17.76
C PHE A 43 4.63 -19.74 -18.49
N GLU A 44 5.40 -20.80 -18.20
CA GLU A 44 6.74 -20.98 -18.80
C GLU A 44 6.66 -21.11 -20.34
N GLU A 45 5.52 -21.54 -20.88
CA GLU A 45 5.29 -21.66 -22.33
C GLU A 45 5.38 -20.30 -23.05
N LEU A 46 5.10 -19.19 -22.33
CA LEU A 46 5.19 -17.85 -22.90
C LEU A 46 6.65 -17.44 -23.19
N THR A 47 7.65 -18.09 -22.57
CA THR A 47 9.07 -17.82 -22.86
C THR A 47 9.45 -18.15 -24.30
N ALA A 48 8.72 -19.08 -24.93
CA ALA A 48 8.94 -19.46 -26.33
C ALA A 48 8.37 -18.43 -27.32
N VAL A 49 7.40 -17.62 -26.88
CA VAL A 49 6.61 -16.72 -27.74
C VAL A 49 6.95 -15.25 -27.49
N VAL A 50 7.47 -14.94 -26.30
CA VAL A 50 7.84 -13.59 -25.88
C VAL A 50 9.37 -13.50 -25.73
N PRO A 51 10.07 -12.72 -26.58
CA PRO A 51 11.55 -12.69 -26.62
C PRO A 51 12.25 -12.15 -25.36
N THR A 52 11.51 -11.69 -24.35
CA THR A 52 12.04 -10.96 -23.20
C THR A 52 11.37 -11.44 -21.91
N ASP A 53 12.17 -11.71 -20.87
CA ASP A 53 11.69 -11.90 -19.49
C ASP A 53 11.11 -10.58 -18.98
N TYR A 54 9.88 -10.25 -19.40
CA TYR A 54 9.22 -9.00 -19.06
C TYR A 54 8.24 -9.18 -17.88
N ILE A 55 8.18 -8.15 -17.05
CA ILE A 55 7.41 -8.11 -15.81
C ILE A 55 5.93 -8.42 -16.04
N GLY A 56 5.35 -9.33 -15.25
CA GLY A 56 3.93 -9.70 -15.36
C GLY A 56 3.57 -10.60 -16.54
N VAL A 57 4.54 -11.04 -17.37
CA VAL A 57 4.29 -11.92 -18.53
C VAL A 57 4.32 -13.39 -18.13
N VAL A 58 5.49 -13.93 -17.80
CA VAL A 58 5.64 -15.35 -17.39
C VAL A 58 5.15 -15.55 -15.96
N ARG A 59 5.51 -14.64 -15.06
CA ARG A 59 5.18 -14.67 -13.62
C ARG A 59 4.42 -13.40 -13.20
N PRO A 60 3.59 -13.46 -12.15
CA PRO A 60 2.96 -12.26 -11.61
C PRO A 60 4.00 -11.24 -11.19
N TRP A 61 3.65 -9.96 -11.30
CA TRP A 61 4.53 -8.91 -10.80
C TRP A 61 4.29 -8.71 -9.29
N VAL A 62 5.24 -9.18 -8.50
CA VAL A 62 5.30 -8.99 -7.06
C VAL A 62 6.65 -8.36 -6.71
N PRO A 63 6.75 -7.01 -6.72
CA PRO A 63 7.97 -6.35 -6.32
C PRO A 63 8.21 -6.57 -4.83
N GLY A 64 9.45 -6.89 -4.46
CA GLY A 64 9.86 -6.77 -3.07
C GLY A 64 9.82 -5.31 -2.63
N TRP A 65 9.72 -5.08 -1.33
CA TRP A 65 9.80 -3.76 -0.72
C TRP A 65 10.58 -3.80 0.60
N HIS A 66 11.23 -2.69 0.93
CA HIS A 66 11.98 -2.56 2.19
C HIS A 66 12.07 -1.10 2.61
N PHE A 67 12.42 -0.87 3.87
CA PHE A 67 12.75 0.46 4.36
C PHE A 67 14.23 0.78 4.12
N GLU A 68 14.51 2.04 3.86
CA GLU A 68 15.87 2.59 3.76
C GLU A 68 15.91 3.92 4.51
N VAL A 69 16.89 4.09 5.40
CA VAL A 69 17.10 5.37 6.10
C VAL A 69 17.97 6.25 5.22
N LYS A 70 17.43 7.40 4.79
CA LYS A 70 18.16 8.41 4.03
C LYS A 70 18.54 9.58 4.91
N THR A 71 19.71 10.14 4.63
CA THR A 71 20.23 11.33 5.31
C THR A 71 20.39 12.44 4.29
N ASN A 72 19.79 13.59 4.54
CA ASN A 72 20.00 14.80 3.76
C ASN A 72 20.68 15.85 4.63
N THR A 73 21.83 16.35 4.17
CA THR A 73 22.62 17.36 4.89
C THR A 73 22.70 18.60 4.03
N TRP A 74 22.22 19.73 4.55
CA TRP A 74 22.31 21.02 3.87
C TRP A 74 22.75 22.11 4.83
N VAL A 75 23.27 23.19 4.26
CA VAL A 75 23.70 24.38 5.01
C VAL A 75 22.60 25.43 4.90
N GLU A 76 22.09 25.91 6.04
CA GLU A 76 21.12 27.00 6.06
C GLU A 76 21.85 28.33 5.83
N GLN A 77 22.02 28.69 4.55
CA GLN A 77 22.81 29.87 4.15
C GLN A 77 22.26 31.20 4.68
N TRP A 78 20.96 31.24 5.01
CA TRP A 78 20.22 32.39 5.51
C TRP A 78 20.33 32.62 7.03
N LYS A 79 20.85 31.66 7.81
CA LYS A 79 21.04 31.85 9.26
C LYS A 79 22.46 32.34 9.58
N PRO A 80 22.63 33.28 10.53
CA PRO A 80 23.95 33.66 11.03
C PRO A 80 24.74 32.43 11.49
N GLY A 81 25.98 32.30 11.05
CA GLY A 81 26.83 31.13 11.36
C GLY A 81 26.66 29.93 10.43
N LYS A 82 25.77 29.99 9.42
CA LYS A 82 25.59 28.95 8.39
C LYS A 82 25.59 27.51 8.97
N PRO A 83 24.69 27.20 9.91
CA PRO A 83 24.66 25.90 10.54
C PRO A 83 24.40 24.81 9.50
N THR A 84 25.12 23.69 9.64
CA THR A 84 24.87 22.48 8.85
C THR A 84 23.76 21.68 9.53
N VAL A 85 22.64 21.50 8.84
CA VAL A 85 21.49 20.73 9.32
C VAL A 85 21.50 19.36 8.64
N THR A 86 21.42 18.31 9.44
CA THR A 86 21.31 16.92 8.96
C THR A 86 19.94 16.38 9.33
N HIS A 87 19.17 15.98 8.32
CA HIS A 87 17.84 15.39 8.49
C HIS A 87 17.85 13.93 8.04
N GLN A 88 17.47 13.04 8.94
CA GLN A 88 17.27 11.62 8.64
C GLN A 88 15.79 11.34 8.44
N TYR A 89 15.47 10.55 7.42
CA TYR A 89 14.10 10.15 7.11
C TYR A 89 14.09 8.74 6.51
N THR A 90 13.08 7.96 6.87
CA THR A 90 12.88 6.62 6.32
C THR A 90 12.08 6.72 5.02
N VAL A 91 12.53 6.02 3.99
CA VAL A 91 11.79 5.85 2.72
C VAL A 91 11.43 4.39 2.52
N LEU A 92 10.29 4.15 1.88
CA LEU A 92 9.82 2.82 1.49
C LEU A 92 10.21 2.56 0.03
N GLN A 93 11.15 1.64 -0.18
CA GLN A 93 11.76 1.31 -1.46
C GLN A 93 11.10 0.10 -2.13
N PHE A 94 11.09 0.10 -3.47
CA PHE A 94 10.55 -0.96 -4.31
C PHE A 94 11.58 -1.34 -5.39
N PRO A 95 12.62 -2.13 -5.07
CA PRO A 95 13.64 -2.50 -6.03
C PRO A 95 13.03 -3.21 -7.25
N SER A 96 13.42 -2.78 -8.45
CA SER A 96 13.01 -3.40 -9.71
C SER A 96 14.16 -3.37 -10.70
N LYS A 97 14.43 -4.51 -11.35
CA LYS A 97 15.40 -4.60 -12.47
C LYS A 97 14.85 -3.99 -13.77
N TYR A 98 13.56 -3.64 -13.79
CA TYR A 98 12.84 -3.13 -14.96
C TYR A 98 12.66 -1.61 -14.95
N THR A 99 13.46 -0.89 -14.14
CA THR A 99 13.48 0.57 -14.13
C THR A 99 13.72 1.10 -15.55
N SER A 100 12.83 1.98 -15.99
CA SER A 100 12.88 2.72 -17.26
C SER A 100 12.65 1.92 -18.55
N GLN A 101 12.35 0.62 -18.49
CA GLN A 101 12.04 -0.15 -19.71
C GLN A 101 10.63 0.20 -20.24
N THR A 102 10.53 0.43 -21.55
CA THR A 102 9.24 0.49 -22.23
C THR A 102 8.75 -0.94 -22.45
N PRO A 103 7.47 -1.24 -22.16
CA PRO A 103 6.90 -2.54 -22.48
C PRO A 103 7.14 -2.87 -23.94
N PRO A 104 7.52 -4.12 -24.27
CA PRO A 104 7.75 -4.53 -25.64
C PRO A 104 6.48 -4.40 -26.49
N SER A 105 5.30 -4.33 -25.86
CA SER A 105 4.03 -4.08 -26.53
C SER A 105 3.11 -3.22 -25.66
N PRO A 106 2.39 -2.24 -26.27
CA PRO A 106 1.33 -1.51 -25.58
C PRO A 106 0.15 -2.42 -25.21
N LEU A 107 0.07 -3.64 -25.74
CA LEU A 107 -1.00 -4.57 -25.38
C LEU A 107 -0.81 -5.18 -23.99
N LEU A 108 0.39 -5.11 -23.38
CA LEU A 108 0.69 -5.67 -22.07
C LEU A 108 0.09 -4.85 -20.91
N LEU A 109 -1.23 -4.78 -20.84
CA LEU A 109 -2.01 -3.95 -19.92
C LEU A 109 -1.52 -4.01 -18.46
N TYR A 110 -1.33 -5.21 -17.92
CA TYR A 110 -0.86 -5.41 -16.55
C TYR A 110 0.59 -4.97 -16.32
N SER A 111 1.42 -5.01 -17.35
CA SER A 111 2.85 -4.66 -17.28
C SER A 111 3.10 -3.17 -17.56
N GLN A 112 2.14 -2.43 -18.10
CA GLN A 112 2.28 -0.99 -18.36
C GLN A 112 2.53 -0.20 -17.07
N HIS A 113 1.91 -0.62 -15.97
CA HIS A 113 2.00 0.05 -14.67
C HIS A 113 3.22 -0.38 -13.84
N ALA A 114 3.93 -1.41 -14.30
CA ALA A 114 5.15 -1.92 -13.69
C ALA A 114 6.39 -1.06 -13.97
N ARG A 115 6.30 -0.09 -14.88
CA ARG A 115 7.38 0.85 -15.22
C ARG A 115 7.69 1.80 -14.07
N PHE A 116 8.97 2.17 -13.97
CA PHE A 116 9.45 3.21 -13.07
C PHE A 116 10.52 4.05 -13.76
N ALA A 117 10.33 5.37 -13.89
CA ALA A 117 11.49 6.26 -13.89
C ALA A 117 12.03 6.34 -12.45
N ALA A 118 13.24 6.86 -12.24
CA ALA A 118 13.81 7.07 -10.91
C ALA A 118 12.74 7.60 -9.94
N MET A 119 12.69 7.02 -8.74
CA MET A 119 11.61 7.12 -7.74
C MET A 119 11.03 8.54 -7.52
N GLN A 120 11.86 9.56 -7.75
CA GLN A 120 11.52 11.00 -7.75
C GLN A 120 10.48 11.44 -8.81
N HIS A 121 10.09 10.57 -9.76
CA HIS A 121 9.14 10.88 -10.84
C HIS A 121 7.91 9.93 -10.85
N ALA A 122 7.61 9.27 -9.73
CA ALA A 122 6.52 8.28 -9.66
C ALA A 122 5.11 8.85 -9.93
N GLY A 123 4.92 10.17 -9.86
CA GLY A 123 3.65 10.84 -10.18
C GLY A 123 3.30 10.90 -11.68
N TRP A 124 4.26 10.63 -12.58
CA TRP A 124 4.15 11.04 -13.99
C TRP A 124 3.26 10.18 -14.91
N VAL A 125 2.72 9.03 -14.46
CA VAL A 125 2.08 8.07 -15.40
C VAL A 125 0.61 7.76 -15.11
N LEU A 126 0.06 8.18 -13.97
CA LEU A 126 -1.35 7.95 -13.63
C LEU A 126 -2.27 9.18 -13.51
N PRO A 127 -1.92 10.39 -13.98
CA PRO A 127 -2.77 11.54 -13.72
C PRO A 127 -3.99 11.60 -14.64
N LEU A 128 -5.15 11.74 -13.97
CA LEU A 128 -6.51 12.07 -14.45
C LEU A 128 -7.51 10.93 -14.68
N ASP A 129 -7.09 9.68 -14.83
CA ASP A 129 -8.00 8.61 -15.23
C ASP A 129 -7.78 7.28 -14.48
N TYR A 130 -7.36 7.30 -13.20
CA TYR A 130 -7.21 6.08 -12.37
C TYR A 130 -8.42 5.16 -12.48
N ARG A 131 -9.64 5.72 -12.39
CA ARG A 131 -10.90 4.95 -12.48
C ARG A 131 -11.09 4.28 -13.84
N PHE A 132 -10.68 4.96 -14.92
CA PHE A 132 -10.70 4.38 -16.26
C PHE A 132 -9.67 3.27 -16.38
N VAL A 133 -8.44 3.46 -15.89
CA VAL A 133 -7.41 2.41 -15.90
C VAL A 133 -7.87 1.20 -15.08
N ALA A 134 -8.44 1.43 -13.89
CA ALA A 134 -8.99 0.38 -13.04
C ALA A 134 -10.11 -0.41 -13.74
N SER A 135 -10.95 0.25 -14.55
CA SER A 135 -12.02 -0.43 -15.30
C SER A 135 -11.51 -1.31 -16.44
N LEU A 136 -10.26 -1.14 -16.89
CA LEU A 136 -9.61 -2.03 -17.85
C LEU A 136 -9.03 -3.29 -17.20
N VAL A 137 -8.71 -3.25 -15.90
CA VAL A 137 -8.06 -4.36 -15.16
C VAL A 137 -8.87 -4.94 -14.00
N PRO A 138 -10.20 -5.12 -14.10
CA PRO A 138 -11.04 -5.49 -12.95
C PRO A 138 -10.70 -6.89 -12.39
N HIS A 139 -10.19 -7.79 -13.23
CA HIS A 139 -9.83 -9.16 -12.84
C HIS A 139 -8.45 -9.28 -12.18
N ASN A 140 -7.57 -8.30 -12.37
CA ASN A 140 -6.24 -8.30 -11.77
C ASN A 140 -5.78 -6.85 -11.48
N PRO A 141 -6.28 -6.26 -10.39
CA PRO A 141 -5.94 -4.89 -10.02
C PRO A 141 -4.57 -4.78 -9.31
N ALA A 142 -3.94 -5.89 -8.93
CA ALA A 142 -2.71 -5.91 -8.14
C ALA A 142 -1.55 -5.07 -8.75
N PRO A 143 -1.26 -5.14 -10.06
CA PRO A 143 -0.26 -4.26 -10.69
C PRO A 143 -0.58 -2.77 -10.54
N LEU A 144 -1.85 -2.40 -10.67
CA LEU A 144 -2.29 -1.01 -10.50
C LEU A 144 -2.16 -0.57 -9.04
N HIS A 145 -2.53 -1.43 -8.09
CA HIS A 145 -2.33 -1.17 -6.66
C HIS A 145 -0.86 -0.99 -6.29
N TRP A 146 0.04 -1.84 -6.81
CA TRP A 146 1.48 -1.63 -6.63
C TRP A 146 1.92 -0.26 -7.12
N HIS A 147 1.42 0.19 -8.28
CA HIS A 147 1.71 1.53 -8.77
C HIS A 147 1.28 2.60 -7.76
N VAL A 148 0.05 2.54 -7.26
CA VAL A 148 -0.47 3.52 -6.29
C VAL A 148 0.26 3.45 -4.96
N VAL A 149 0.60 2.26 -4.46
CA VAL A 149 1.39 2.06 -3.23
C VAL A 149 2.72 2.81 -3.32
N ARG A 150 3.41 2.70 -4.46
CA ARG A 150 4.67 3.40 -4.72
C ARG A 150 4.49 4.92 -4.75
N THR A 151 3.38 5.40 -5.31
CA THR A 151 3.01 6.82 -5.25
C THR A 151 2.74 7.23 -3.80
N ALA A 152 1.89 6.50 -3.07
CA ALA A 152 1.50 6.77 -1.68
C ALA A 152 2.66 6.68 -0.66
N ALA A 153 3.72 5.93 -0.98
CA ALA A 153 4.93 5.80 -0.17
C ALA A 153 5.64 7.16 0.08
N TRP A 154 5.33 8.20 -0.70
CA TRP A 154 5.84 9.56 -0.50
C TRP A 154 4.95 10.38 0.43
N ALA A 155 4.45 9.77 1.51
CA ALA A 155 3.34 10.25 2.35
C ALA A 155 3.44 11.72 2.83
N ASP A 156 4.64 12.29 2.90
CA ASP A 156 4.86 13.66 3.36
C ASP A 156 5.07 14.70 2.23
N GLY A 157 5.32 14.26 0.99
CA GLY A 157 5.68 15.09 -0.17
C GLY A 157 4.76 14.99 -1.40
N LEU A 158 3.60 14.32 -1.29
CA LEU A 158 2.63 14.24 -2.39
C LEU A 158 2.07 15.62 -2.74
N GLU A 159 2.04 15.95 -4.03
CA GLU A 159 1.28 17.09 -4.54
C GLU A 159 -0.21 16.73 -4.64
N SER A 160 -1.04 17.67 -5.08
CA SER A 160 -2.49 17.47 -5.21
C SER A 160 -2.82 16.26 -6.10
N LEU A 161 -2.05 16.06 -7.16
CA LEU A 161 -2.30 15.05 -8.18
C LEU A 161 -2.11 13.62 -7.66
N GLU A 162 -0.97 13.35 -7.01
CA GLU A 162 -0.67 12.05 -6.45
C GLU A 162 -1.65 11.71 -5.33
N ARG A 163 -1.99 12.70 -4.49
CA ARG A 163 -3.02 12.55 -3.46
C ARG A 163 -4.35 12.13 -4.07
N ASP A 164 -4.77 12.77 -5.17
CA ASP A 164 -6.04 12.48 -5.81
C ASP A 164 -6.06 11.06 -6.41
N VAL A 165 -4.91 10.56 -6.92
CA VAL A 165 -4.76 9.15 -7.35
C VAL A 165 -4.92 8.19 -6.17
N VAL A 166 -4.29 8.47 -5.02
CA VAL A 166 -4.43 7.64 -3.81
C VAL A 166 -5.88 7.62 -3.33
N GLN A 167 -6.57 8.77 -3.32
CA GLN A 167 -7.99 8.82 -2.96
C GLN A 167 -8.87 8.06 -3.95
N ALA A 168 -8.62 8.19 -5.25
CA ALA A 168 -9.37 7.45 -6.27
C ALA A 168 -9.19 5.93 -6.11
N ALA A 169 -7.99 5.48 -5.75
CA ALA A 169 -7.70 4.08 -5.47
C ALA A 169 -8.39 3.59 -4.20
N LEU A 170 -8.33 4.35 -3.10
CA LEU A 170 -9.05 4.00 -1.87
C LEU A 170 -10.58 3.96 -2.11
N GLN A 171 -11.14 4.88 -2.90
CA GLN A 171 -12.57 4.86 -3.25
C GLN A 171 -12.98 3.60 -4.02
N GLU A 172 -12.11 3.07 -4.88
CA GLU A 172 -12.37 1.82 -5.61
C GLU A 172 -12.49 0.64 -4.64
N LEU A 173 -11.68 0.61 -3.57
CA LEU A 173 -11.71 -0.44 -2.56
C LEU A 173 -13.01 -0.51 -1.75
N LEU A 174 -13.86 0.54 -1.79
CA LEU A 174 -15.20 0.53 -1.17
C LEU A 174 -16.17 -0.42 -1.90
N ALA A 175 -15.91 -0.73 -3.17
CA ALA A 175 -16.72 -1.69 -3.92
C ALA A 175 -16.56 -3.11 -3.35
N ARG A 176 -17.47 -4.02 -3.70
CA ARG A 176 -17.31 -5.44 -3.38
C ARG A 176 -16.22 -6.06 -4.26
N GLY A 177 -15.51 -7.05 -3.74
CA GLY A 177 -14.46 -7.72 -4.49
C GLY A 177 -13.83 -8.86 -3.70
N PRO A 178 -12.72 -9.43 -4.20
CA PRO A 178 -12.00 -10.49 -3.49
C PRO A 178 -11.32 -9.95 -2.23
N ALA A 179 -10.84 -10.87 -1.39
CA ALA A 179 -9.98 -10.54 -0.26
C ALA A 179 -8.76 -9.73 -0.70
N PHE A 180 -8.27 -8.87 0.18
CA PHE A 180 -7.15 -7.98 -0.13
C PHE A 180 -5.85 -8.76 -0.33
N THR A 181 -5.29 -8.60 -1.53
CA THR A 181 -3.93 -9.02 -1.86
C THR A 181 -2.90 -8.09 -1.19
N GLU A 182 -1.63 -8.50 -1.15
CA GLU A 182 -0.54 -7.70 -0.57
C GLU A 182 -0.53 -6.22 -0.99
N PRO A 183 -0.56 -5.84 -2.29
CA PRO A 183 -0.55 -4.43 -2.66
C PRO A 183 -1.80 -3.68 -2.21
N THR A 184 -2.95 -4.34 -2.13
CA THR A 184 -4.18 -3.74 -1.60
C THR A 184 -4.05 -3.48 -0.10
N THR A 185 -3.49 -4.42 0.65
CA THR A 185 -3.21 -4.27 2.08
C THR A 185 -2.19 -3.16 2.33
N LEU A 186 -1.13 -3.06 1.52
CA LEU A 186 -0.16 -1.96 1.59
C LEU A 186 -0.81 -0.60 1.29
N LEU A 187 -1.68 -0.54 0.29
CA LEU A 187 -2.41 0.68 -0.06
C LEU A 187 -3.29 1.14 1.11
N LEU A 188 -4.03 0.20 1.72
CA LEU A 188 -4.84 0.49 2.90
C LEU A 188 -3.97 0.96 4.08
N ALA A 189 -2.86 0.27 4.36
CA ALA A 189 -1.94 0.64 5.44
C ALA A 189 -1.38 2.06 5.25
N LEU A 190 -0.91 2.39 4.05
CA LEU A 190 -0.46 3.72 3.69
C LEU A 190 -1.57 4.77 3.81
N GLY A 191 -2.80 4.43 3.39
CA GLY A 191 -3.98 5.27 3.55
C GLY A 191 -4.32 5.58 5.00
N LEU A 192 -4.31 4.56 5.88
CA LEU A 192 -4.62 4.70 7.31
C LEU A 192 -3.60 5.59 8.05
N MET A 193 -2.36 5.67 7.55
CA MET A 193 -1.28 6.45 8.16
C MET A 193 -0.92 7.72 7.37
N HIS A 194 -1.69 8.03 6.35
CA HIS A 194 -1.43 9.12 5.42
C HIS A 194 -1.35 10.48 6.13
N LYS A 195 -0.52 11.42 5.66
CA LYS A 195 -0.40 12.76 6.26
C LYS A 195 -1.69 13.58 6.17
N VAL A 196 -2.37 13.50 5.02
CA VAL A 196 -3.62 14.22 4.75
C VAL A 196 -4.82 13.56 5.47
N PRO A 197 -5.58 14.28 6.30
CA PRO A 197 -6.73 13.72 7.04
C PRO A 197 -7.81 13.09 6.15
N ALA A 198 -8.13 13.70 5.00
CA ALA A 198 -9.14 13.18 4.08
C ALA A 198 -8.78 11.78 3.55
N CYS A 199 -7.50 11.51 3.26
CA CYS A 199 -7.07 10.17 2.85
C CYS A 199 -7.20 9.16 4.00
N ARG A 200 -6.90 9.56 5.24
CA ARG A 200 -7.05 8.69 6.42
C ARG A 200 -8.50 8.35 6.71
N ALA A 201 -9.40 9.33 6.59
CA ALA A 201 -10.83 9.13 6.77
C ALA A 201 -11.38 8.15 5.72
N LEU A 202 -11.02 8.35 4.45
CA LEU A 202 -11.41 7.42 3.38
C LEU A 202 -10.82 6.01 3.57
N ALA A 203 -9.56 5.90 4.00
CA ALA A 203 -8.96 4.61 4.32
C ALA A 203 -9.64 3.91 5.52
N LEU A 204 -10.15 4.69 6.48
CA LEU A 204 -10.96 4.17 7.58
C LEU A 204 -12.28 3.61 7.05
N GLU A 205 -12.97 4.30 6.14
CA GLU A 205 -14.17 3.77 5.48
C GLU A 205 -13.88 2.47 4.72
N VAL A 206 -12.74 2.39 4.02
CA VAL A 206 -12.30 1.16 3.35
C VAL A 206 -12.07 0.03 4.34
N LEU A 207 -11.44 0.30 5.49
CA LEU A 207 -11.24 -0.69 6.55
C LEU A 207 -12.59 -1.25 7.02
N LEU A 208 -13.56 -0.37 7.32
CA LEU A 208 -14.89 -0.77 7.76
C LEU A 208 -15.65 -1.57 6.70
N ALA A 209 -15.62 -1.12 5.45
CA ALA A 209 -16.23 -1.83 4.33
C ALA A 209 -15.59 -3.22 4.13
N ALA A 210 -14.27 -3.32 4.27
CA ALA A 210 -13.54 -4.58 4.15
C ALA A 210 -13.84 -5.56 5.30
N CYS A 211 -14.05 -5.06 6.53
CA CYS A 211 -14.55 -5.87 7.64
C CYS A 211 -15.97 -6.38 7.34
N ALA A 212 -16.89 -5.48 6.98
CA ALA A 212 -18.29 -5.83 6.71
C ALA A 212 -18.48 -6.81 5.55
N THR A 213 -17.57 -6.79 4.57
CA THR A 213 -17.61 -7.67 3.39
C THR A 213 -16.68 -8.88 3.49
N GLY A 214 -15.97 -9.07 4.62
CA GLY A 214 -15.04 -10.18 4.81
C GLY A 214 -13.83 -10.17 3.87
N ARG A 215 -13.48 -8.99 3.32
CA ARG A 215 -12.35 -8.81 2.39
C ARG A 215 -11.03 -8.52 3.09
N LEU A 216 -11.09 -8.01 4.32
CA LEU A 216 -9.90 -7.70 5.09
C LEU A 216 -9.16 -8.99 5.47
N VAL A 217 -7.83 -8.95 5.44
CA VAL A 217 -6.97 -9.97 6.05
C VAL A 217 -6.26 -9.33 7.25
N PRO A 218 -6.84 -9.40 8.47
CA PRO A 218 -6.40 -8.62 9.62
C PRO A 218 -4.94 -8.85 10.02
N ALA A 219 -4.50 -10.12 10.03
CA ALA A 219 -3.14 -10.47 10.39
C ALA A 219 -2.11 -9.82 9.44
N THR A 220 -2.35 -9.90 8.12
CA THR A 220 -1.48 -9.28 7.12
C THR A 220 -1.43 -7.76 7.29
N LEU A 221 -2.60 -7.11 7.48
CA LEU A 221 -2.63 -5.67 7.74
C LEU A 221 -1.87 -5.29 9.02
N GLY A 222 -2.06 -6.05 10.11
CA GLY A 222 -1.37 -5.84 11.37
C GLY A 222 0.14 -5.93 11.25
N THR A 223 0.67 -7.01 10.65
CA THR A 223 2.10 -7.16 10.39
C THR A 223 2.64 -6.04 9.51
N THR A 224 1.92 -5.65 8.44
CA THR A 224 2.33 -4.52 7.59
C THR A 224 2.41 -3.22 8.39
N LEU A 225 1.36 -2.85 9.14
CA LEU A 225 1.34 -1.63 9.96
C LEU A 225 2.45 -1.65 11.02
N GLY A 226 2.68 -2.81 11.66
CA GLY A 226 3.73 -3.02 12.64
C GLY A 226 5.12 -2.73 12.08
N ARG A 227 5.45 -3.28 10.90
CA ARG A 227 6.72 -3.03 10.20
C ARG A 227 6.93 -1.55 9.87
N PHE A 228 5.87 -0.86 9.46
CA PHE A 228 5.92 0.58 9.17
C PHE A 228 6.27 1.39 10.43
N LEU A 229 5.63 1.09 11.55
CA LEU A 229 5.87 1.77 12.82
C LEU A 229 7.25 1.42 13.39
N ALA A 230 7.69 0.16 13.31
CA ALA A 230 8.98 -0.30 13.80
C ALA A 230 10.17 0.37 13.09
N ASN A 231 9.99 0.76 11.82
CA ASN A 231 10.97 1.52 11.04
C ASN A 231 10.79 3.04 11.13
N GLU A 232 9.94 3.51 12.06
CA GLU A 232 9.60 4.91 12.29
C GLU A 232 9.20 5.66 11.01
N PHE A 233 8.63 4.95 10.04
CA PHE A 233 8.23 5.51 8.74
C PHE A 233 7.16 6.59 8.89
N VAL A 234 6.30 6.43 9.90
CA VAL A 234 5.26 7.39 10.28
C VAL A 234 5.08 7.39 11.80
N PRO A 235 4.68 8.52 12.41
CA PRO A 235 4.40 8.57 13.83
C PRO A 235 3.24 7.64 14.21
N VAL A 236 3.43 6.83 15.27
CA VAL A 236 2.42 5.91 15.85
C VAL A 236 1.07 6.60 16.05
N GLN A 237 1.09 7.88 16.46
CA GLN A 237 -0.12 8.66 16.70
C GLN A 237 -1.04 8.74 15.48
N ARG A 238 -0.50 8.85 14.25
CA ARG A 238 -1.32 8.94 13.02
C ARG A 238 -2.21 7.71 12.86
N LEU A 239 -1.65 6.53 13.11
CA LEU A 239 -2.39 5.28 13.07
C LEU A 239 -3.34 5.15 14.26
N ALA A 240 -2.84 5.37 15.48
CA ALA A 240 -3.59 5.15 16.70
C ALA A 240 -4.87 6.01 16.75
N ASP A 241 -4.78 7.29 16.40
CA ASP A 241 -5.93 8.19 16.37
C ASP A 241 -6.96 7.78 15.30
N ASN A 242 -6.53 7.12 14.23
CA ASN A 242 -7.42 6.64 13.17
C ASN A 242 -8.13 5.34 13.57
N LEU A 243 -7.40 4.33 14.09
CA LEU A 243 -7.98 3.05 14.50
C LEU A 243 -8.95 3.20 15.68
N GLN A 244 -8.70 4.16 16.57
CA GLN A 244 -9.61 4.48 17.68
C GLN A 244 -11.02 4.84 17.22
N GLN A 245 -11.20 5.36 16.00
CA GLN A 245 -12.51 5.70 15.43
C GLN A 245 -13.27 4.50 14.87
N ALA A 246 -12.62 3.37 14.61
CA ALA A 246 -13.26 2.16 14.09
C ALA A 246 -13.84 1.25 15.19
N ARG A 247 -13.57 1.53 16.47
CA ARG A 247 -14.02 0.68 17.57
C ARG A 247 -15.51 0.85 17.86
N ALA A 248 -16.14 -0.20 18.37
CA ALA A 248 -17.54 -0.20 18.82
C ALA A 248 -18.55 0.18 17.74
N ILE A 249 -18.20 -0.03 16.47
CA ILE A 249 -19.13 0.09 15.34
C ILE A 249 -19.96 -1.19 15.23
N ASP A 250 -19.29 -2.34 15.23
CA ASP A 250 -19.89 -3.67 15.21
C ASP A 250 -18.87 -4.72 15.69
N ALA A 251 -19.36 -5.91 16.07
CA ALA A 251 -18.52 -6.98 16.62
C ALA A 251 -17.49 -7.54 15.63
N ALA A 252 -17.77 -7.56 14.32
CA ALA A 252 -16.85 -8.07 13.32
C ALA A 252 -15.70 -7.09 13.09
N THR A 253 -15.98 -5.78 13.07
CA THR A 253 -14.95 -4.74 13.03
C THR A 253 -14.07 -4.79 14.27
N ASP A 254 -14.65 -4.96 15.46
CA ASP A 254 -13.89 -5.07 16.71
C ASP A 254 -12.98 -6.31 16.75
N ASP A 255 -13.49 -7.45 16.28
CA ASP A 255 -12.72 -8.68 16.12
C ASP A 255 -11.54 -8.46 15.17
N ALA A 256 -11.80 -7.86 14.00
CA ALA A 256 -10.76 -7.55 13.02
C ALA A 256 -9.71 -6.57 13.57
N LEU A 257 -10.11 -5.53 14.29
CA LEU A 257 -9.17 -4.59 14.94
C LEU A 257 -8.31 -5.30 15.99
N GLN A 258 -8.88 -6.23 16.76
CA GLN A 258 -8.11 -7.00 17.74
C GLN A 258 -7.08 -7.88 17.04
N GLN A 259 -7.45 -8.58 15.96
CA GLN A 259 -6.51 -9.38 15.15
C GLN A 259 -5.43 -8.52 14.47
N VAL A 260 -5.76 -7.30 14.03
CA VAL A 260 -4.77 -6.33 13.54
C VAL A 260 -3.77 -6.00 14.64
N LEU A 261 -4.22 -5.75 15.88
CA LEU A 261 -3.34 -5.44 17.01
C LEU A 261 -2.54 -6.65 17.50
N ASP A 262 -3.12 -7.85 17.46
CA ASP A 262 -2.44 -9.13 17.75
C ASP A 262 -1.21 -9.31 16.86
N ALA A 263 -1.30 -8.93 15.57
CA ALA A 263 -0.21 -9.03 14.61
C ALA A 263 0.70 -7.79 14.55
N LEU A 264 0.20 -6.61 14.92
CA LEU A 264 0.96 -5.35 14.89
C LEU A 264 1.91 -5.22 16.07
N LEU A 265 1.42 -5.45 17.30
CA LEU A 265 2.20 -5.20 18.51
C LEU A 265 3.49 -6.01 18.63
N PRO A 266 3.57 -7.29 18.17
CA PRO A 266 4.82 -8.05 18.18
C PRO A 266 5.91 -7.47 17.28
N GLU A 267 5.55 -6.75 16.21
CA GLU A 267 6.51 -6.16 15.27
C GLU A 267 7.18 -4.91 15.86
N LEU A 268 6.61 -4.30 16.91
CA LEU A 268 7.15 -3.10 17.52
C LEU A 268 8.41 -3.41 18.35
N PRO A 269 9.35 -2.45 18.46
CA PRO A 269 10.56 -2.64 19.24
C PRO A 269 10.29 -2.82 20.74
N VAL A 270 11.22 -3.48 21.43
CA VAL A 270 11.16 -3.71 22.88
C VAL A 270 11.03 -2.39 23.65
N ALA A 271 11.75 -1.34 23.21
CA ALA A 271 11.55 0.01 23.71
C ALA A 271 10.28 0.60 23.08
N PRO A 272 9.26 0.98 23.87
CA PRO A 272 8.00 1.46 23.32
C PRO A 272 8.19 2.76 22.56
N LEU A 273 7.69 2.81 21.32
CA LEU A 273 7.68 4.03 20.51
C LEU A 273 6.82 5.12 21.17
N ARG A 274 7.09 6.38 20.84
CA ARG A 274 6.28 7.51 21.32
C ARG A 274 4.82 7.31 20.90
N ASN A 275 3.89 7.55 21.83
CA ASN A 275 2.43 7.38 21.66
C ASN A 275 1.93 5.93 21.54
N THR A 276 2.75 4.91 21.80
CA THR A 276 2.32 3.49 21.85
C THR A 276 1.15 3.24 22.82
N LYS A 277 1.04 4.06 23.87
CA LYS A 277 -0.04 3.99 24.87
C LYS A 277 -1.43 3.94 24.24
N LYS A 278 -1.71 4.74 23.21
CA LYS A 278 -3.03 4.77 22.57
C LYS A 278 -3.39 3.47 21.85
N LEU A 279 -2.39 2.75 21.31
CA LEU A 279 -2.61 1.44 20.70
C LEU A 279 -2.88 0.37 21.77
N VAL A 280 -2.14 0.42 22.88
CA VAL A 280 -2.34 -0.52 24.00
C VAL A 280 -3.70 -0.30 24.67
N GLU A 281 -4.12 0.97 24.86
CA GLU A 281 -5.46 1.29 25.38
C GLU A 281 -6.57 0.79 24.45
N LEU A 282 -6.42 0.95 23.13
CA LEU A 282 -7.35 0.36 22.16
C LEU A 282 -7.41 -1.16 22.34
N TYR A 283 -6.26 -1.81 22.44
CA TYR A 283 -6.18 -3.26 22.55
C TYR A 283 -6.82 -3.79 23.84
N ALA A 284 -6.59 -3.11 24.97
CA ALA A 284 -7.23 -3.40 26.25
C ALA A 284 -8.75 -3.28 26.17
N GLU A 285 -9.24 -2.20 25.55
CA GLU A 285 -10.66 -2.00 25.34
C GLU A 285 -11.27 -3.14 24.48
N LEU A 286 -10.65 -3.47 23.35
CA LEU A 286 -11.12 -4.55 22.47
C LEU A 286 -11.13 -5.91 23.17
N ALA A 287 -10.05 -6.25 23.89
CA ALA A 287 -9.93 -7.50 24.64
C ALA A 287 -11.00 -7.60 25.75
N SER A 288 -11.29 -6.49 26.43
CA SER A 288 -12.33 -6.45 27.46
C SER A 288 -13.74 -6.69 26.89
N ARG A 289 -14.04 -6.16 25.71
CA ARG A 289 -15.35 -6.32 25.06
C ARG A 289 -15.53 -7.69 24.41
N SER A 290 -14.47 -8.24 23.83
CA SER A 290 -14.51 -9.56 23.18
C SER A 290 -14.36 -10.72 24.17
N GLY A 291 -13.82 -10.46 25.36
CA GLY A 291 -13.44 -11.49 26.34
C GLY A 291 -12.24 -12.33 25.91
N ARG A 292 -11.59 -11.99 24.78
CA ARG A 292 -10.42 -12.71 24.29
C ARG A 292 -9.14 -12.12 24.84
N LEU A 293 -8.29 -13.00 25.34
CA LEU A 293 -6.96 -12.64 25.78
C LEU A 293 -6.08 -12.19 24.60
N PRO A 294 -5.07 -11.34 24.85
CA PRO A 294 -4.04 -11.02 23.87
C PRO A 294 -3.38 -12.25 23.26
N ALA A 295 -3.05 -12.18 21.97
CA ALA A 295 -2.25 -13.20 21.31
C ALA A 295 -0.91 -13.43 22.04
N GLU A 296 -0.47 -14.68 22.12
CA GLU A 296 0.77 -15.06 22.80
C GLU A 296 1.99 -14.30 22.25
N ALA A 297 2.01 -14.04 20.94
CA ALA A 297 3.07 -13.28 20.28
C ALA A 297 3.20 -11.83 20.78
N ALA A 298 2.13 -11.22 21.29
CA ALA A 298 2.15 -9.85 21.82
C ALA A 298 2.61 -9.79 23.28
N GLN A 299 2.53 -10.90 24.01
CA GLN A 299 2.85 -10.97 25.45
C GLN A 299 4.28 -10.52 25.80
N PRO A 300 5.34 -10.85 25.04
CA PRO A 300 6.69 -10.39 25.35
C PRO A 300 6.80 -8.85 25.39
N ASN A 301 6.26 -8.17 24.37
CA ASN A 301 6.29 -6.71 24.28
C ASN A 301 5.42 -6.08 25.38
N LEU A 302 4.22 -6.60 25.62
CA LEU A 302 3.35 -6.12 26.71
C LEU A 302 4.03 -6.24 28.08
N ARG A 303 4.70 -7.36 28.37
CA ARG A 303 5.41 -7.56 29.65
C ARG A 303 6.57 -6.58 29.81
N HIS A 304 7.38 -6.35 28.78
CA HIS A 304 8.45 -5.35 28.81
C HIS A 304 7.89 -3.94 29.02
N TRP A 305 6.83 -3.58 28.31
CA TRP A 305 6.22 -2.27 28.40
C TRP A 305 5.50 -2.02 29.74
N LYS A 306 5.07 -3.07 30.47
CA LYS A 306 4.48 -2.96 31.82
C LYS A 306 5.43 -2.30 32.83
N ALA A 307 6.75 -2.38 32.60
CA ALA A 307 7.75 -1.69 33.41
C ALA A 307 7.76 -0.16 33.21
N THR A 308 7.18 0.34 32.12
CA THR A 308 7.08 1.77 31.84
C THR A 308 5.86 2.36 32.56
N ALA A 309 6.07 3.38 33.39
CA ALA A 309 5.02 3.98 34.22
C ALA A 309 3.77 4.44 33.43
N THR A 310 3.96 4.93 32.21
CA THR A 310 2.88 5.42 31.34
C THR A 310 1.99 4.32 30.78
N LEU A 311 2.53 3.11 30.60
CA LEU A 311 1.85 1.96 29.97
C LEU A 311 1.34 0.95 31.01
N LYS A 312 1.90 0.95 32.22
CA LYS A 312 1.56 0.02 33.31
C LYS A 312 0.05 -0.13 33.54
N LYS A 313 -0.71 0.97 33.53
CA LYS A 313 -2.17 0.93 33.76
C LYS A 313 -2.90 0.20 32.63
N ALA A 314 -2.66 0.59 31.37
CA ALA A 314 -3.33 0.00 30.21
C ALA A 314 -2.99 -1.48 30.03
N ILE A 315 -1.77 -1.89 30.37
CA ILE A 315 -1.34 -3.29 30.25
C ILE A 315 -1.87 -4.15 31.40
N GLY A 316 -2.11 -3.58 32.58
CA GLY A 316 -2.70 -4.31 33.71
C GLY A 316 -4.11 -4.85 33.41
N GLU A 317 -4.80 -4.26 32.43
CA GLU A 317 -6.11 -4.73 31.95
C GLU A 317 -5.98 -5.92 30.96
N LEU A 318 -4.76 -6.20 30.49
CA LEU A 318 -4.44 -7.22 29.48
C LEU A 318 -3.66 -8.43 30.02
N VAL A 319 -2.89 -8.24 31.11
CA VAL A 319 -1.93 -9.23 31.68
C VAL A 319 -1.94 -9.21 33.20
#